data_AF-A0A7S0VKQ5-F1
#
_entry.id   AF-A0A7S0VKQ5-F1
#
_cell.length_a   1.000
_cell.length_b   1.000
_cell.length_c   1.000
_cell.angle_alpha   90.00
_cell.angle_beta   90.00
_cell.angle_gamma   90.00
#
_symmetry.space_group_name_H-M   'P 1'
#
loop_
_entity.id
_entity.type
_entity.pdbx_description
1 polymer ?
#
loop_
_entity_poly.entity_id
_entity_poly.type
_entity_poly.pdbx_seq_one_letter_code
_entity_poly.pdbx_strand_id
1 'polypeptide(L)'
;AAPAAPPQQAAQGLTPVGKKFKVYLHYEGGQRGDVATQVLQVEWQETTVGDLITDFVAKYNEKHTEGQLDVYDMCARNDALAVLPADARVCKAAASGDDLWVVPLEVAVKEDNTKGAVSSDANGVQRSNQKAKDKSYYYWAKKPTGEEPAPREAPKQIRKREATKEEKEQFKTISKYAFDSEGGFVSIYITMPGVQDLPAGSHEFECAERSMSLRVFGYQGFNHRLQVPKLSEEIDPSRSTVKVKKDMLLVKLAKVKKDHHWYELHKTKGIGEE
;
A
#
# COMPACT_ATOMS: atom_id res chain seq x y z
N ALA A 1 -50.02 2.60 29.94
CA ALA A 1 -49.30 2.13 28.74
C ALA A 1 -48.16 3.11 28.47
N ALA A 2 -46.93 2.71 28.83
CA ALA A 2 -45.71 3.45 28.51
C ALA A 2 -44.93 2.62 27.48
N PRO A 3 -44.37 3.20 26.42
CA PRO A 3 -43.63 2.43 25.42
C PRO A 3 -42.24 2.07 25.94
N ALA A 4 -41.93 0.77 25.94
CA ALA A 4 -40.62 0.24 26.27
C ALA A 4 -39.60 0.64 25.21
N ALA A 5 -38.48 1.24 25.64
CA ALA A 5 -37.32 1.49 24.82
C ALA A 5 -36.63 0.16 24.44
N PRO A 6 -36.15 0.00 23.19
CA PRO A 6 -35.38 -1.17 22.80
C PRO A 6 -33.96 -1.13 23.38
N PRO A 7 -33.37 -2.28 23.74
CA PRO A 7 -32.05 -2.33 24.33
C PRO A 7 -30.97 -2.01 23.29
N GLN A 8 -30.08 -1.06 23.64
CA GLN A 8 -28.84 -0.81 22.92
C GLN A 8 -27.97 -2.08 22.92
N GLN A 9 -27.83 -2.70 21.76
CA GLN A 9 -26.77 -3.69 21.55
C GLN A 9 -25.44 -2.95 21.40
N ALA A 10 -24.61 -3.04 22.44
CA ALA A 10 -23.22 -2.65 22.39
C ALA A 10 -22.50 -3.49 21.32
N ALA A 11 -22.10 -2.83 20.22
CA ALA A 11 -21.19 -3.40 19.25
C ALA A 11 -19.81 -3.51 19.90
N GLN A 12 -19.54 -4.66 20.51
CA GLN A 12 -18.18 -5.05 20.91
C GLN A 12 -17.43 -5.44 19.63
N GLY A 13 -16.78 -4.45 19.00
CA GLY A 13 -15.78 -4.70 17.98
C GLY A 13 -14.64 -5.50 18.61
N LEU A 14 -14.42 -6.72 18.14
CA LEU A 14 -13.21 -7.47 18.42
C LEU A 14 -12.02 -6.71 17.83
N THR A 15 -11.30 -5.98 18.69
CA THR A 15 -10.01 -5.38 18.36
C THR A 15 -8.97 -6.49 18.19
N PRO A 16 -8.17 -6.50 17.11
CA PRO A 16 -7.06 -7.43 16.98
C PRO A 16 -6.00 -7.08 18.03
N VAL A 17 -5.83 -7.98 18.99
CA VAL A 17 -4.81 -7.94 20.05
C VAL A 17 -3.44 -7.57 19.48
N GLY A 18 -2.96 -6.37 19.86
CA GLY A 18 -1.64 -6.16 20.43
C GLY A 18 -0.41 -6.42 19.56
N LYS A 19 -0.37 -6.01 18.28
CA LYS A 19 0.93 -5.84 17.62
C LYS A 19 1.63 -4.61 18.21
N LYS A 20 2.66 -4.85 19.03
CA LYS A 20 3.52 -3.80 19.58
C LYS A 20 4.44 -3.28 18.49
N PHE A 21 4.45 -1.97 18.31
CA PHE A 21 5.25 -1.25 17.33
C PHE A 21 6.33 -0.46 18.09
N LYS A 22 7.58 -0.56 17.66
CA LYS A 22 8.70 0.13 18.32
C LYS A 22 9.10 1.32 17.47
N VAL A 23 9.22 2.48 18.11
CA VAL A 23 9.74 3.70 17.49
C VAL A 23 10.78 4.30 18.43
N TYR A 24 11.86 4.81 17.83
CA TYR A 24 12.90 5.54 18.53
C TYR A 24 12.61 7.02 18.35
N LEU A 25 12.41 7.75 19.45
CA LEU A 25 12.23 9.19 19.44
C LEU A 25 13.51 9.86 19.92
N HIS A 26 14.06 10.72 19.07
CA HIS A 26 15.24 11.51 19.35
C HIS A 26 14.86 12.98 19.43
N TYR A 27 15.11 13.64 20.54
CA TYR A 27 14.94 15.07 20.64
C TYR A 27 16.21 15.80 20.21
N GLU A 28 16.04 16.71 19.26
CA GLU A 28 17.06 17.69 18.88
C GLU A 28 16.65 19.07 19.42
N GLY A 29 17.10 19.36 20.64
CA GLY A 29 16.96 20.67 21.26
C GLY A 29 18.00 21.66 20.75
N GLY A 30 17.56 22.83 20.30
CA GLY A 30 18.44 23.92 19.89
C GLY A 30 19.19 24.60 21.06
N GLN A 31 20.36 25.14 20.73
CA GLN A 31 21.33 25.94 21.51
C GLN A 31 22.15 25.26 22.62
N ARG A 32 21.73 24.15 23.23
CA ARG A 32 22.59 23.33 24.10
C ARG A 32 22.37 21.88 23.70
N GLY A 33 23.45 21.12 23.46
CA GLY A 33 23.45 19.78 22.86
C GLY A 33 22.76 18.67 23.67
N ASP A 34 21.56 18.91 24.16
CA ASP A 34 20.71 17.99 24.89
C ASP A 34 20.01 17.07 23.89
N VAL A 35 20.68 15.98 23.54
CA VAL A 35 20.11 14.91 22.73
C VAL A 35 19.43 13.91 23.67
N ALA A 36 18.11 13.95 23.75
CA ALA A 36 17.35 12.99 24.55
C ALA A 36 16.78 11.90 23.65
N THR A 37 17.19 10.65 23.84
CA THR A 37 16.65 9.50 23.09
C THR A 37 15.73 8.68 23.97
N GLN A 38 14.53 8.39 23.50
CA GLN A 38 13.55 7.54 24.18
C GLN A 38 12.95 6.50 23.24
N VAL A 39 12.91 5.26 23.70
CA VAL A 39 12.23 4.18 22.99
C VAL A 39 10.79 4.10 23.48
N LEU A 40 9.83 4.33 22.59
CA LEU A 40 8.41 4.13 22.88
C LEU A 40 7.92 2.85 22.20
N GLN A 41 7.26 2.00 22.98
CA GLN A 41 6.50 0.87 22.45
C GLN A 41 5.05 1.30 22.37
N VAL A 42 4.54 1.45 21.15
CA VAL A 42 3.18 1.92 20.90
C VAL A 42 2.31 0.85 20.28
N GLU A 43 1.01 0.93 20.53
CA GLU A 43 0.04 0.02 19.94
C GLU A 43 -0.30 0.47 18.51
N TRP A 44 -0.24 -0.49 17.58
CA TRP A 44 -0.15 -0.25 16.14
C TRP A 44 -1.36 0.44 15.49
N GLN A 45 -2.54 0.43 16.12
CA GLN A 45 -3.79 0.77 15.42
C GLN A 45 -4.34 2.17 15.69
N GLU A 46 -4.02 2.79 16.84
CA GLU A 46 -4.71 4.02 17.27
C GLU A 46 -3.79 5.20 17.59
N THR A 47 -2.49 4.97 17.81
CA THR A 47 -1.57 6.03 18.21
C THR A 47 -1.28 6.99 17.05
N THR A 48 -1.51 8.29 17.28
CA THR A 48 -1.13 9.37 16.37
C THR A 48 0.27 9.90 16.66
N VAL A 49 0.84 10.64 15.72
CA VAL A 49 2.12 11.33 15.93
C VAL A 49 2.00 12.37 17.06
N GLY A 50 0.85 13.03 17.20
CA GLY A 50 0.58 13.95 18.32
C GLY A 50 0.58 13.27 19.69
N ASP A 51 0.02 12.07 19.78
CA ASP A 51 0.04 11.28 21.02
C ASP A 51 1.48 10.91 21.41
N LEU A 52 2.31 10.53 20.43
CA LEU A 52 3.74 10.27 20.65
C LEU A 52 4.50 11.49 21.20
N ILE A 53 4.24 12.67 20.63
CA ILE A 53 4.87 13.92 21.07
C ILE A 53 4.41 14.24 22.50
N THR A 54 3.12 14.08 22.79
CA THR A 54 2.55 14.31 24.14
C THR A 54 3.20 13.41 25.17
N ASP A 55 3.30 12.10 24.88
CA ASP A 55 3.95 11.12 25.75
C ASP A 55 5.44 11.42 25.96
N PHE A 56 6.13 11.83 24.90
CA PHE A 56 7.53 12.21 24.96
C PHE A 56 7.75 13.44 25.84
N VAL A 57 6.96 14.50 25.63
CA VAL A 57 7.04 15.76 26.39
C VAL A 57 6.74 15.52 27.86
N ALA A 58 5.71 14.74 28.18
CA ALA A 58 5.39 14.39 29.57
C ALA A 58 6.57 13.71 30.28
N LYS A 59 7.19 12.71 29.63
CA LYS A 59 8.35 11.99 30.18
C LYS A 59 9.63 12.82 30.22
N TYR A 60 9.80 13.74 29.27
CA TYR A 60 10.93 14.66 29.25
C TYR A 60 10.83 15.64 30.43
N ASN A 61 9.66 16.27 30.61
CA ASN A 61 9.38 17.23 31.67
C ASN A 61 9.38 16.60 33.08
N GLU A 62 9.06 15.31 33.21
CA GLU A 62 9.23 14.58 34.47
C GLU A 62 10.71 14.48 34.87
N LYS A 63 11.60 14.33 33.89
CA LYS A 63 13.05 14.17 34.11
C LYS A 63 13.84 15.46 34.14
N HIS A 64 13.30 16.54 33.56
CA HIS A 64 14.00 17.81 33.40
C HIS A 64 13.20 18.92 34.10
N THR A 65 13.77 19.45 35.18
CA THR A 65 13.17 20.54 35.98
C THR A 65 13.41 21.93 35.39
N GLU A 66 14.40 22.06 34.50
CA GLU A 66 14.72 23.28 33.76
C GLU A 66 14.52 23.02 32.26
N GLY A 67 13.90 23.97 31.53
CA GLY A 67 13.67 23.83 30.08
C GLY A 67 12.49 22.93 29.71
N GLN A 68 11.36 23.08 30.40
CA GLN A 68 10.13 22.34 30.08
C GLN A 68 9.70 22.55 28.63
N LEU A 69 9.36 21.46 27.95
CA LEU A 69 8.84 21.46 26.60
C LEU A 69 7.32 21.63 26.62
N ASP A 70 6.79 22.43 25.70
CA ASP A 70 5.36 22.48 25.39
C ASP A 70 5.05 21.53 24.23
N VAL A 71 3.95 20.79 24.30
CA VAL A 71 3.49 19.90 23.23
C VAL A 71 3.21 20.69 21.94
N TYR A 72 2.67 21.90 22.05
CA TYR A 72 2.27 22.71 20.88
C TYR A 72 3.45 23.34 20.13
N ASP A 73 4.61 23.47 20.79
CA ASP A 73 5.82 24.01 20.21
C ASP A 73 6.70 22.93 19.57
N MET A 74 6.24 21.68 19.53
CA MET A 74 7.01 20.52 19.09
C MET A 74 6.39 19.86 17.87
N CYS A 75 7.24 19.32 17.00
CA CYS A 75 6.84 18.51 15.85
C CYS A 75 7.73 17.28 15.72
N ALA A 76 7.25 16.25 15.03
CA ALA A 76 8.04 15.07 14.70
C ALA A 76 8.46 15.13 13.23
N ARG A 77 9.68 14.71 12.91
CA ARG A 77 10.18 14.52 11.54
C ARG A 77 10.79 13.14 11.37
N ASN A 78 10.83 12.67 10.12
CA ASN A 78 11.56 11.46 9.75
C ASN A 78 13.02 11.79 9.34
N ASP A 79 13.81 10.77 9.02
CA ASP A 79 15.19 10.92 8.53
C ASP A 79 15.32 11.75 7.25
N ALA A 80 14.24 11.87 6.46
CA ALA A 80 14.20 12.72 5.29
C ALA A 80 13.93 14.21 5.63
N LEU A 81 13.96 14.57 6.92
CA LEU A 81 13.62 15.89 7.47
C LEU A 81 12.19 16.32 7.16
N ALA A 82 11.31 15.38 6.79
CA ALA A 82 9.92 15.68 6.52
C ALA A 82 9.15 15.76 7.84
N VAL A 83 8.53 16.91 8.09
CA VAL A 83 7.63 17.08 9.24
C VAL A 83 6.39 16.21 9.06
N LEU A 84 6.12 15.39 10.06
CA LEU A 84 4.97 14.50 10.11
C LEU A 84 3.77 15.25 10.70
N PRO A 85 2.58 15.19 10.07
CA PRO A 85 1.38 15.79 10.63
C PRO A 85 1.02 15.15 11.97
N ALA A 86 0.63 15.96 12.97
CA ALA A 86 0.30 15.47 14.31
C ALA A 86 -0.92 14.51 14.30
N ASP A 87 -1.86 14.72 13.38
CA ASP A 87 -3.04 13.88 13.16
C ASP A 87 -2.73 12.59 12.36
N ALA A 88 -1.53 12.48 11.80
CA ALA A 88 -1.13 11.28 11.06
C ALA A 88 -1.00 10.09 12.01
N ARG A 89 -1.49 8.94 11.56
CA ARG A 89 -1.27 7.68 12.26
C ARG A 89 0.20 7.26 12.12
N VAL A 90 0.82 6.88 13.24
CA VAL A 90 2.23 6.46 13.27
C VAL A 90 2.49 5.32 12.29
N CYS A 91 1.58 4.34 12.21
CA CYS A 91 1.68 3.20 11.30
C CYS A 91 1.60 3.54 9.81
N LYS A 92 1.16 4.76 9.44
CA LYS A 92 1.22 5.27 8.07
C LYS A 92 2.44 6.16 7.83
N ALA A 93 2.96 6.78 8.89
CA ALA A 93 4.04 7.74 8.83
C ALA A 93 5.43 7.10 8.96
N ALA A 94 5.55 5.95 9.64
CA ALA A 94 6.80 5.26 9.92
C ALA A 94 6.62 3.72 9.93
N ALA A 95 7.71 2.99 9.70
CA ALA A 95 7.83 1.54 9.89
C ALA A 95 8.39 1.20 11.28
N SER A 96 8.27 -0.08 11.67
CA SER A 96 8.70 -0.49 13.02
C SER A 96 10.22 -0.49 13.08
N GLY A 97 10.78 0.22 14.05
CA GLY A 97 12.21 0.41 14.20
C GLY A 97 12.76 1.63 13.48
N ASP A 98 11.91 2.45 12.85
CA ASP A 98 12.32 3.74 12.30
C ASP A 98 12.62 4.75 13.42
N ASP A 99 13.55 5.66 13.12
CA ASP A 99 13.91 6.78 13.96
C ASP A 99 13.03 8.00 13.62
N LEU A 100 12.41 8.58 14.65
CA LEU A 100 11.66 9.83 14.57
C LEU A 100 12.35 10.89 15.41
N TRP A 101 12.42 12.10 14.88
CA TRP A 101 13.09 13.22 15.51
C TRP A 101 12.06 14.22 15.99
N VAL A 102 12.02 14.49 17.30
CA VAL A 102 11.16 15.48 17.94
C VAL A 102 11.92 16.79 18.02
N VAL A 103 11.43 17.83 17.33
CA VAL A 103 12.15 19.08 17.11
C VAL A 103 11.21 20.27 17.36
N PRO A 104 11.71 21.39 17.92
CA PRO A 104 10.92 22.60 18.05
C PRO A 104 10.40 23.08 16.70
N LEU A 105 9.14 23.52 16.65
CA LEU A 105 8.46 23.98 15.44
C LEU A 105 9.25 25.10 14.75
N GLU A 106 9.86 26.01 15.52
CA GLU A 106 10.68 27.09 14.97
C GLU A 106 11.88 26.60 14.16
N VAL A 107 12.51 25.50 14.59
CA VAL A 107 13.66 24.90 13.89
C VAL A 107 13.16 24.23 12.61
N ALA A 108 12.06 23.49 12.69
CA ALA A 108 11.43 22.86 11.55
C ALA A 108 10.89 23.86 10.49
N VAL A 109 10.60 25.11 10.88
CA VAL A 109 10.16 26.18 9.97
C VAL A 109 11.35 26.92 9.34
N LYS A 110 12.47 27.05 10.07
CA LYS A 110 13.71 27.72 9.59
C LYS A 110 14.46 26.87 8.56
N GLU A 111 14.35 25.55 8.65
CA GLU A 111 14.90 24.61 7.67
C GLU A 111 13.87 24.41 6.54
N ASP A 112 14.21 24.75 5.29
CA ASP A 112 13.34 24.62 4.11
C ASP A 112 12.86 23.16 3.88
N ASN A 113 11.82 22.74 4.62
CA ASN A 113 11.29 21.37 4.63
C ASN A 113 10.29 21.07 3.49
N THR A 114 10.29 21.89 2.43
CA THR A 114 9.46 21.73 1.23
C THR A 114 9.87 20.52 0.36
N LYS A 115 10.92 19.79 0.72
CA LYS A 115 11.28 18.52 0.06
C LYS A 115 10.50 17.30 0.59
N GLY A 116 9.79 17.42 1.70
CA GLY A 116 9.17 16.27 2.39
C GLY A 116 7.65 16.31 2.55
N ALA A 117 7.04 17.51 2.57
CA ALA A 117 5.59 17.64 2.63
C ALA A 117 4.98 17.39 1.24
N VAL A 118 4.08 16.40 1.15
CA VAL A 118 3.47 15.84 -0.08
C VAL A 118 4.45 15.25 -1.11
N SER A 119 4.94 14.04 -0.82
CA SER A 119 5.01 13.02 -1.88
C SER A 119 3.58 12.60 -2.28
N SER A 120 2.78 13.53 -2.79
CA SER A 120 1.82 13.17 -3.82
C SER A 120 2.68 12.87 -5.03
N ASP A 121 2.76 11.60 -5.43
CA ASP A 121 3.45 11.16 -6.62
C ASP A 121 3.37 12.22 -7.73
N ALA A 122 4.49 12.84 -8.06
CA ALA A 122 4.59 13.58 -9.31
C ALA A 122 4.21 12.59 -10.41
N ASN A 123 2.99 12.74 -10.95
CA ASN A 123 2.47 11.91 -12.04
C ASN A 123 3.57 11.78 -13.09
N GLY A 124 3.84 10.57 -13.58
CA GLY A 124 4.94 10.29 -14.51
C GLY A 124 5.04 11.24 -15.71
N VAL A 125 3.92 11.90 -16.06
CA VAL A 125 3.81 12.99 -17.03
C VAL A 125 4.67 14.21 -16.70
N GLN A 126 4.71 14.67 -15.44
CA GLN A 126 5.54 15.82 -15.05
C GLN A 126 7.03 15.48 -15.13
N ARG A 127 7.41 14.26 -14.71
CA ARG A 127 8.79 13.77 -14.88
C ARG A 127 9.17 13.67 -16.36
N SER A 128 8.27 13.22 -17.22
CA SER A 128 8.48 13.17 -18.68
C SER A 128 8.66 14.58 -19.27
N ASN A 129 7.78 15.52 -18.94
CA ASN A 129 7.84 16.90 -19.44
C ASN A 129 9.10 17.64 -18.99
N GLN A 130 9.57 17.38 -17.77
CA GLN A 130 10.79 17.98 -17.24
C GLN A 130 12.05 17.35 -17.88
N LYS A 131 12.02 16.06 -18.22
CA LYS A 131 13.07 15.37 -18.99
C LYS A 131 13.08 15.78 -20.47
N ALA A 132 11.93 16.21 -21.00
CA ALA A 132 11.76 16.65 -22.39
C ALA A 132 12.15 18.12 -22.63
N LYS A 133 12.64 18.84 -21.62
CA LYS A 133 12.94 20.28 -21.69
C LYS A 133 13.92 20.71 -22.79
N ASP A 134 14.66 19.81 -23.44
CA ASP A 134 15.59 20.17 -24.52
C ASP A 134 15.87 19.03 -25.52
N LYS A 135 14.84 18.31 -25.97
CA LYS A 135 15.04 17.24 -26.99
C LYS A 135 14.09 17.31 -28.19
N SER A 136 13.60 18.50 -28.54
CA SER A 136 13.09 18.76 -29.88
C SER A 136 14.25 18.83 -30.88
N TYR A 137 14.85 17.67 -31.19
CA TYR A 137 16.01 17.53 -32.07
C TYR A 137 15.62 17.52 -33.57
N TYR A 138 14.34 17.73 -33.91
CA TYR A 138 13.88 17.80 -35.29
C TYR A 138 13.43 19.23 -35.61
N TYR A 139 14.04 19.80 -36.66
CA TYR A 139 13.87 21.14 -37.27
C TYR A 139 14.79 22.27 -36.78
N TRP A 140 16.03 22.31 -37.27
CA TRP A 140 16.78 23.58 -37.33
C TRP A 140 17.44 23.91 -38.70
N ALA A 141 17.08 23.21 -39.79
CA ALA A 141 17.49 23.63 -41.13
C ALA A 141 16.27 24.09 -41.96
N LYS A 142 15.79 25.32 -41.72
CA LYS A 142 15.03 26.06 -42.73
C LYS A 142 15.81 27.32 -43.09
N LYS A 143 16.28 27.38 -44.33
CA LYS A 143 16.83 28.60 -44.94
C LYS A 143 15.76 29.69 -44.90
N PRO A 144 16.14 30.97 -44.72
CA PRO A 144 15.17 32.06 -44.68
C PRO A 144 14.65 32.29 -46.10
N THR A 145 13.52 31.68 -46.42
CA THR A 145 12.74 32.03 -47.62
C THR A 145 11.54 32.80 -47.10
N GLY A 146 11.45 34.07 -47.48
CA GLY A 146 10.51 35.05 -46.96
C GLY A 146 9.08 34.82 -47.44
N GLU A 147 8.46 33.73 -46.99
CA GLU A 147 7.05 33.45 -47.21
C GLU A 147 6.40 33.20 -45.85
N GLU A 148 5.45 34.07 -45.51
CA GLU A 148 4.75 34.06 -44.24
C GLU A 148 3.94 32.75 -44.11
N PRO A 149 4.14 31.95 -43.04
CA PRO A 149 3.48 30.66 -42.93
C PRO A 149 1.98 30.85 -42.71
N ALA A 150 1.17 30.29 -43.60
CA ALA A 150 -0.28 30.30 -43.51
C ALA A 150 -0.78 29.84 -42.11
N PRO A 151 -1.88 30.41 -41.58
CA PRO A 151 -2.37 30.10 -40.24
C PRO A 151 -2.64 28.61 -40.10
N ARG A 152 -1.90 27.94 -39.20
CA ARG A 152 -2.15 26.53 -38.88
C ARG A 152 -3.48 26.43 -38.14
N GLU A 153 -4.46 25.77 -38.75
CA GLU A 153 -5.68 25.40 -38.04
C GLU A 153 -5.34 24.53 -36.81
N ALA A 154 -5.88 24.91 -35.66
CA ALA A 154 -5.65 24.19 -34.41
C ALA A 154 -6.12 22.71 -34.54
N PRO A 155 -5.35 21.74 -34.00
CA PRO A 155 -5.72 20.34 -34.10
C PRO A 155 -7.06 20.09 -33.40
N LYS A 156 -8.04 19.62 -34.16
CA LYS A 156 -9.35 19.22 -33.65
C LYS A 156 -9.18 17.99 -32.74
N GLN A 157 -9.53 18.15 -31.46
CA GLN A 157 -9.39 17.13 -30.42
C GLN A 157 -10.17 15.85 -30.78
N ILE A 158 -9.46 14.76 -31.07
CA ILE A 158 -10.07 13.45 -31.34
C ILE A 158 -10.52 12.86 -29.99
N ARG A 159 -11.84 12.92 -29.76
CA ARG A 159 -12.65 12.21 -28.74
C ARG A 159 -11.97 11.97 -27.38
N LYS A 160 -12.39 12.76 -26.39
CA LYS A 160 -12.19 12.51 -24.96
C LYS A 160 -12.91 11.20 -24.60
N ARG A 161 -12.20 10.07 -24.49
CA ARG A 161 -12.75 8.91 -23.79
C ARG A 161 -12.79 9.25 -22.32
N GLU A 162 -13.98 9.24 -21.75
CA GLU A 162 -14.17 9.37 -20.30
C GLU A 162 -13.49 8.17 -19.64
N ALA A 163 -12.49 8.45 -18.81
CA ALA A 163 -11.86 7.42 -18.00
C ALA A 163 -12.88 7.01 -16.93
N THR A 164 -13.44 5.80 -17.07
CA THR A 164 -14.21 5.18 -16.00
C THR A 164 -13.32 5.15 -14.77
N LYS A 165 -13.78 5.80 -13.71
CA LYS A 165 -13.08 5.89 -12.42
C LYS A 165 -13.18 4.51 -11.78
N GLU A 166 -12.24 3.62 -12.09
CA GLU A 166 -12.13 2.33 -11.41
C GLU A 166 -11.88 2.61 -9.93
N GLU A 167 -12.92 2.39 -9.13
CA GLU A 167 -12.84 2.41 -7.69
C GLU A 167 -11.82 1.34 -7.28
N LYS A 168 -10.70 1.75 -6.70
CA LYS A 168 -9.62 0.82 -6.32
C LYS A 168 -10.10 -0.06 -5.17
N GLU A 169 -10.73 -1.17 -5.51
CA GLU A 169 -11.08 -2.22 -4.57
C GLU A 169 -9.80 -2.68 -3.84
N GLN A 170 -9.80 -2.54 -2.52
CA GLN A 170 -8.66 -2.95 -1.69
C GLN A 170 -8.70 -4.47 -1.51
N PHE A 171 -7.70 -5.17 -2.05
CA PHE A 171 -7.55 -6.62 -1.89
C PHE A 171 -6.39 -6.97 -0.97
N LYS A 172 -6.64 -7.89 -0.04
CA LYS A 172 -5.65 -8.54 0.80
C LYS A 172 -5.07 -9.77 0.09
N THR A 173 -3.75 -9.83 -0.04
CA THR A 173 -3.09 -10.97 -0.68
C THR A 173 -3.22 -12.24 0.17
N ILE A 174 -3.64 -13.34 -0.47
CA ILE A 174 -3.65 -14.68 0.14
C ILE A 174 -2.23 -15.24 0.05
N SER A 175 -1.53 -15.29 1.18
CA SER A 175 -0.15 -15.81 1.26
C SER A 175 -0.05 -17.27 1.67
N LYS A 176 -1.11 -17.82 2.28
CA LYS A 176 -1.13 -19.20 2.78
C LYS A 176 -1.99 -20.05 1.87
N TYR A 177 -1.35 -20.94 1.12
CA TYR A 177 -2.00 -21.95 0.30
C TYR A 177 -1.08 -23.17 0.20
N ALA A 178 -1.66 -24.32 -0.09
CA ALA A 178 -0.94 -25.52 -0.50
C ALA A 178 -1.31 -25.84 -1.94
N PHE A 179 -0.44 -26.52 -2.66
CA PHE A 179 -0.78 -27.03 -3.99
C PHE A 179 -0.27 -28.45 -4.14
N ASP A 180 -0.92 -29.19 -5.01
CA ASP A 180 -0.56 -30.55 -5.39
C ASP A 180 -0.67 -30.70 -6.91
N SER A 181 0.26 -31.47 -7.48
CA SER A 181 0.43 -31.66 -8.91
C SER A 181 0.28 -33.13 -9.26
N GLU A 182 -0.93 -33.66 -9.10
CA GLU A 182 -1.22 -35.05 -9.42
C GLU A 182 -1.86 -35.21 -10.80
N GLY A 183 -1.25 -36.07 -11.61
CA GLY A 183 -1.70 -36.35 -12.98
C GLY A 183 -1.79 -35.09 -13.85
N GLY A 184 -2.87 -35.01 -14.63
CA GLY A 184 -3.12 -33.91 -15.57
C GLY A 184 -3.68 -32.63 -14.97
N PHE A 185 -3.73 -32.48 -13.64
CA PHE A 185 -4.28 -31.30 -12.97
C PHE A 185 -3.33 -30.79 -11.88
N VAL A 186 -3.44 -29.50 -11.57
CA VAL A 186 -2.85 -28.88 -10.39
C VAL A 186 -3.98 -28.44 -9.48
N SER A 187 -3.99 -28.93 -8.25
CA SER A 187 -5.00 -28.61 -7.24
C SER A 187 -4.40 -27.67 -6.22
N ILE A 188 -4.94 -26.45 -6.11
CA ILE A 188 -4.51 -25.45 -5.12
C ILE A 188 -5.56 -25.40 -4.02
N TYR A 189 -5.10 -25.62 -2.78
CA TYR A 189 -5.88 -25.66 -1.56
C TYR A 189 -5.66 -24.36 -0.78
N ILE A 190 -6.73 -23.61 -0.58
CA ILE A 190 -6.69 -22.32 0.10
C ILE A 190 -7.59 -22.42 1.33
N THR A 191 -6.98 -22.44 2.51
CA THR A 191 -7.70 -22.54 3.78
C THR A 191 -8.36 -21.21 4.13
N MET A 192 -9.69 -21.16 4.09
CA MET A 192 -10.50 -19.99 4.42
C MET A 192 -11.74 -20.44 5.21
N PRO A 193 -11.65 -20.48 6.56
CA PRO A 193 -12.77 -20.90 7.41
C PRO A 193 -14.03 -20.06 7.18
N GLY A 194 -15.19 -20.70 7.00
CA GLY A 194 -16.48 -20.03 6.76
C GLY A 194 -16.70 -19.53 5.33
N VAL A 195 -15.83 -19.89 4.37
CA VAL A 195 -15.98 -19.45 2.97
C VAL A 195 -17.25 -20.01 2.30
N GLN A 196 -17.75 -21.15 2.78
CA GLN A 196 -19.00 -21.77 2.32
C GLN A 196 -20.25 -20.95 2.62
N ASP A 197 -20.19 -20.06 3.62
CA ASP A 197 -21.34 -19.26 4.06
C ASP A 197 -21.51 -17.99 3.22
N LEU A 198 -20.55 -17.71 2.32
CA LEU A 198 -20.62 -16.58 1.40
C LEU A 198 -21.65 -16.83 0.29
N PRO A 199 -22.33 -15.76 -0.20
CA PRO A 199 -23.31 -15.88 -1.27
C PRO A 199 -22.68 -16.40 -2.58
N ALA A 200 -23.50 -17.03 -3.42
CA ALA A 200 -23.08 -17.44 -4.76
C ALA A 200 -22.66 -16.20 -5.57
N GLY A 201 -21.45 -16.23 -6.14
CA GLY A 201 -20.84 -15.07 -6.83
C GLY A 201 -19.89 -14.23 -5.95
N SER A 202 -19.70 -14.60 -4.69
CA SER A 202 -18.68 -13.99 -3.80
C SER A 202 -17.23 -14.30 -4.19
N HIS A 203 -17.00 -15.07 -5.26
CA HIS A 203 -15.67 -15.33 -5.79
C HIS A 203 -15.68 -15.18 -7.30
N GLU A 204 -14.58 -14.63 -7.80
CA GLU A 204 -14.30 -14.47 -9.21
C GLU A 204 -12.99 -15.19 -9.54
N PHE A 205 -13.01 -16.00 -10.58
CA PHE A 205 -11.85 -16.76 -11.02
C PHE A 205 -11.56 -16.44 -12.48
N GLU A 206 -10.39 -15.85 -12.70
CA GLU A 206 -9.85 -15.54 -14.01
C GLU A 206 -8.63 -16.43 -14.26
N CYS A 207 -8.60 -17.06 -15.43
CA CYS A 207 -7.54 -17.96 -15.82
C CYS A 207 -7.06 -17.60 -17.23
N ALA A 208 -5.75 -17.55 -17.42
CA ALA A 208 -5.11 -17.44 -18.73
C ALA A 208 -4.16 -18.63 -18.92
N GLU A 209 -3.52 -18.70 -20.09
CA GLU A 209 -2.66 -19.83 -20.47
C GLU A 209 -1.52 -20.09 -19.48
N ARG A 210 -0.92 -19.04 -18.90
CA ARG A 210 0.21 -19.14 -17.96
C ARG A 210 0.00 -18.33 -16.68
N SER A 211 -1.22 -17.90 -16.39
CA SER A 211 -1.53 -17.12 -15.20
C SER A 211 -2.92 -17.41 -14.65
N MET A 212 -3.10 -17.14 -13.37
CA MET A 212 -4.42 -17.20 -12.73
C MET A 212 -4.61 -16.07 -11.73
N SER A 213 -5.87 -15.66 -11.55
CA SER A 213 -6.32 -14.75 -10.51
C SER A 213 -7.59 -15.29 -9.87
N LEU A 214 -7.58 -15.42 -8.55
CA LEU A 214 -8.74 -15.73 -7.75
C LEU A 214 -9.01 -14.53 -6.84
N ARG A 215 -10.21 -13.98 -6.91
CA ARG A 215 -10.70 -12.91 -6.04
C ARG A 215 -11.85 -13.46 -5.21
N VAL A 216 -11.87 -13.12 -3.93
CA VAL A 216 -12.91 -13.49 -2.98
C VAL A 216 -13.37 -12.21 -2.30
N PHE A 217 -14.67 -11.93 -2.37
CA PHE A 217 -15.28 -10.70 -1.91
C PHE A 217 -15.98 -10.93 -0.56
N GLY A 218 -15.86 -9.96 0.34
CA GLY A 218 -16.62 -9.95 1.60
C GLY A 218 -16.23 -11.02 2.62
N TYR A 219 -15.06 -11.66 2.49
CA TYR A 219 -14.58 -12.62 3.47
C TYR A 219 -14.07 -11.89 4.73
N GLN A 220 -14.72 -12.11 5.88
CA GLN A 220 -14.40 -11.40 7.14
C GLN A 220 -14.40 -9.86 7.00
N GLY A 221 -15.23 -9.32 6.12
CA GLY A 221 -15.30 -7.88 5.85
C GLY A 221 -14.18 -7.33 4.95
N PHE A 222 -13.30 -8.18 4.41
CA PHE A 222 -12.24 -7.79 3.48
C PHE A 222 -12.33 -8.56 2.16
N ASN A 223 -11.82 -7.95 1.09
CA ASN A 223 -11.63 -8.65 -0.17
C ASN A 223 -10.26 -9.32 -0.16
N HIS A 224 -10.18 -10.55 -0.64
CA HIS A 224 -8.98 -11.34 -0.70
C HIS A 224 -8.63 -11.68 -2.14
N ARG A 225 -7.34 -11.72 -2.48
CA ARG A 225 -6.88 -12.08 -3.82
C ARG A 225 -5.69 -13.02 -3.76
N LEU A 226 -5.74 -14.09 -4.55
CA LEU A 226 -4.59 -14.91 -4.90
C LEU A 226 -4.30 -14.68 -6.38
N GLN A 227 -3.11 -14.18 -6.70
CA GLN A 227 -2.68 -13.96 -8.07
C GLN A 227 -1.37 -14.68 -8.31
N VAL A 228 -1.33 -15.48 -9.38
CA VAL A 228 -0.12 -16.15 -9.86
C VAL A 228 0.12 -15.67 -11.29
N PRO A 229 0.97 -14.65 -11.48
CA PRO A 229 1.16 -14.03 -12.80
C PRO A 229 1.94 -14.93 -13.76
N LYS A 230 2.75 -15.84 -13.25
CA LYS A 230 3.57 -16.75 -14.05
C LYS A 230 3.60 -18.15 -13.44
N LEU A 231 2.72 -19.00 -13.96
CA LEU A 231 2.69 -20.42 -13.64
C LEU A 231 3.91 -21.14 -14.21
N SER A 232 4.28 -22.25 -13.59
CA SER A 232 5.38 -23.11 -14.04
C SER A 232 5.20 -23.59 -15.49
N GLU A 233 3.99 -23.99 -15.83
CA GLU A 233 3.63 -24.41 -17.19
C GLU A 233 2.27 -23.90 -17.65
N GLU A 234 1.99 -24.15 -18.93
CA GLU A 234 0.71 -23.85 -19.56
C GLU A 234 -0.45 -24.70 -19.01
N ILE A 235 -1.57 -24.02 -18.82
CA ILE A 235 -2.84 -24.59 -18.38
C ILE A 235 -3.94 -24.27 -19.40
N ASP A 236 -4.99 -25.10 -19.38
CA ASP A 236 -6.19 -24.91 -20.19
C ASP A 236 -7.23 -24.13 -19.35
N PRO A 237 -7.51 -22.85 -19.68
CA PRO A 237 -8.47 -22.03 -18.92
C PRO A 237 -9.88 -22.60 -18.95
N SER A 238 -10.28 -23.24 -20.06
CA SER A 238 -11.64 -23.76 -20.26
C SER A 238 -11.96 -24.95 -19.37
N ARG A 239 -10.92 -25.70 -18.99
CA ARG A 239 -11.02 -26.89 -18.11
C ARG A 239 -10.64 -26.59 -16.66
N SER A 240 -10.20 -25.37 -16.38
CA SER A 240 -9.82 -24.93 -15.04
C SER A 240 -11.06 -24.43 -14.28
N THR A 241 -11.23 -24.85 -13.03
CA THR A 241 -12.46 -24.60 -12.26
C THR A 241 -12.15 -24.33 -10.80
N VAL A 242 -13.04 -23.61 -10.12
CA VAL A 242 -12.97 -23.39 -8.67
C VAL A 242 -14.14 -24.11 -8.00
N LYS A 243 -13.85 -24.78 -6.90
CA LYS A 243 -14.84 -25.47 -6.07
C LYS A 243 -14.74 -24.98 -4.64
N VAL A 244 -15.86 -24.50 -4.12
CA VAL A 244 -15.99 -24.17 -2.70
C VAL A 244 -16.21 -25.45 -1.92
N LYS A 245 -15.38 -25.70 -0.91
CA LYS A 245 -15.50 -26.78 0.06
C LYS A 245 -15.68 -26.18 1.45
N LYS A 246 -16.01 -27.02 2.43
CA LYS A 246 -16.05 -26.61 3.84
C LYS A 246 -14.68 -26.05 4.25
N ASP A 247 -14.67 -24.80 4.70
CA ASP A 247 -13.51 -24.06 5.21
C ASP A 247 -12.34 -23.93 4.22
N MET A 248 -12.59 -24.17 2.93
CA MET A 248 -11.53 -24.24 1.92
C MET A 248 -12.02 -23.94 0.51
N LEU A 249 -11.21 -23.22 -0.26
CA LEU A 249 -11.37 -23.12 -1.71
C LEU A 249 -10.39 -24.07 -2.40
N LEU A 250 -10.91 -24.85 -3.35
CA LEU A 250 -10.15 -25.75 -4.20
C LEU A 250 -10.13 -25.19 -5.62
N VAL A 251 -8.98 -24.70 -6.07
CA VAL A 251 -8.77 -24.31 -7.47
C VAL A 251 -8.16 -25.49 -8.20
N LYS A 252 -8.80 -25.96 -9.26
CA LYS A 252 -8.28 -27.01 -10.14
C LYS A 252 -7.85 -26.38 -11.46
N LEU A 253 -6.56 -26.44 -11.75
CA LEU A 253 -5.99 -26.02 -13.02
C LEU A 253 -5.74 -27.24 -13.89
N ALA A 254 -6.21 -27.23 -15.13
CA ALA A 254 -5.97 -28.31 -16.08
C ALA A 254 -4.64 -28.09 -16.78
N LYS A 255 -3.69 -29.02 -16.65
CA LYS A 255 -2.40 -28.91 -17.36
C LYS A 255 -2.60 -29.19 -18.84
N VAL A 256 -1.92 -28.42 -19.70
CA VAL A 256 -1.81 -28.75 -21.12
C VAL A 256 -0.90 -29.98 -21.29
N LYS A 257 0.27 -29.97 -20.63
CA LYS A 257 1.20 -31.11 -20.59
C LYS A 257 0.91 -32.00 -19.39
N LYS A 258 0.17 -33.10 -19.61
CA LYS A 258 -0.30 -33.99 -18.53
C LYS A 258 0.82 -34.76 -17.84
N ASP A 259 1.91 -35.05 -18.56
CA ASP A 259 3.01 -35.87 -18.05
C ASP A 259 4.03 -35.07 -17.23
N HIS A 260 3.87 -33.74 -17.15
CA HIS A 260 4.81 -32.89 -16.43
C HIS A 260 4.36 -32.63 -14.98
N HIS A 261 5.21 -33.03 -14.04
CA HIS A 261 5.02 -32.75 -12.61
C HIS A 261 5.53 -31.34 -12.27
N TRP A 262 4.74 -30.58 -11.51
CA TRP A 262 5.13 -29.25 -11.04
C TRP A 262 5.77 -29.36 -9.65
N TYR A 263 7.04 -28.98 -9.55
CA TYR A 263 7.72 -28.86 -8.26
C TYR A 263 7.39 -27.55 -7.54
N GLU A 264 7.07 -26.52 -8.32
CA GLU A 264 6.69 -25.20 -7.84
C GLU A 264 5.46 -24.72 -8.60
N LEU A 265 4.65 -23.88 -7.96
CA LEU A 265 3.50 -23.25 -8.61
C LEU A 265 3.92 -22.10 -9.53
N HIS A 266 4.94 -21.35 -9.10
CA HIS A 266 5.48 -20.20 -9.84
C HIS A 266 6.67 -20.67 -10.69
N LYS A 267 6.80 -20.14 -11.91
CA LYS A 267 8.04 -20.32 -12.67
C LYS A 267 9.14 -19.46 -12.04
N THR A 268 9.97 -20.07 -11.19
CA THR A 268 11.21 -19.45 -10.72
C THR A 268 12.14 -19.21 -11.90
N LYS A 269 12.84 -18.08 -11.91
CA LYS A 269 13.93 -17.86 -12.86
C LYS A 269 15.02 -18.86 -12.49
N GLY A 270 15.23 -19.87 -13.33
CA GLY A 270 16.43 -20.69 -13.22
C GLY A 270 17.64 -19.77 -13.31
N ILE A 271 18.63 -20.01 -12.46
CA ILE A 271 19.94 -19.34 -12.53
C ILE A 271 20.55 -19.78 -13.87
N GLY A 272 20.41 -18.98 -14.94
CA GLY A 272 21.03 -19.26 -16.24
C GLY A 272 20.31 -18.86 -17.54
N GLU A 273 19.11 -18.26 -17.53
CA GLU A 273 18.50 -17.71 -18.75
C GLU A 273 18.65 -16.17 -18.78
N GLU A 274 19.60 -15.67 -19.59
CA GLU A 274 19.68 -14.27 -20.07
C GLU A 274 18.73 -14.04 -21.25
#